data_AF-A0A0Q6G2A8-F1
#
_entry.id   AF-A0A0Q6G2A8-F1
#
_cell.length_a   1.000
_cell.length_b   1.000
_cell.length_c   1.000
_cell.angle_alpha   90.00
_cell.angle_beta   90.00
_cell.angle_gamma   90.00
#
_symmetry.space_group_name_H-M   'P 1'
#
loop_
_entity.id
_entity.type
_entity.pdbx_description
1 polymer ?
#
loop_
_entity_poly.entity_id
_entity_poly.type
_entity_poly.pdbx_seq_one_letter_code
_entity_poly.pdbx_strand_id
1 'polypeptide(L)'
;MTSSPAPDAAAGRRTAAFFDLDKTIIATSSTAAFSRPFLAGGLLSRGAVLRAAYAHFLFLVGSADADQTERMRAHLSSMVTGWPVDQVSAIVAETLHELIDPYVYAEAVTLIAEHRAAGRDVVIVSASGAELVEPIAAMLGADQAVSTRMEVVDGRYTGEIDFYAYGENKAEAVRRLAAEHGYDLDGSYAYSDSITDAPMLSAVGHGFAVNPDRTLRRLAAEQGWGVLTFNRPVALRRVLSPRASVATGVAALVGTGAAIVVWRLLRRRSV
;
A
#
# COMPACT_ATOMS: atom_id res chain seq x y z
N MET A 1 -42.00 -20.27 -33.51
CA MET A 1 -41.71 -19.52 -32.27
C MET A 1 -40.20 -19.38 -32.17
N THR A 2 -39.67 -18.29 -32.68
CA THR A 2 -38.25 -17.93 -32.65
C THR A 2 -37.95 -17.28 -31.30
N SER A 3 -37.27 -17.97 -30.39
CA SER A 3 -36.73 -17.31 -29.20
C SER A 3 -35.45 -16.58 -29.60
N SER A 4 -35.54 -15.26 -29.62
CA SER A 4 -34.39 -14.36 -29.68
C SER A 4 -33.49 -14.63 -28.46
N PRO A 5 -32.16 -14.80 -28.60
CA PRO A 5 -31.29 -14.84 -27.43
C PRO A 5 -31.32 -13.47 -26.75
N ALA A 6 -31.44 -13.48 -25.41
CA ALA A 6 -31.45 -12.28 -24.59
C ALA A 6 -30.15 -11.48 -24.79
N PRO A 7 -30.21 -10.17 -25.06
CA PRO A 7 -29.02 -9.35 -25.18
C PRO A 7 -28.60 -8.90 -23.78
N ASP A 8 -27.80 -9.69 -23.05
CA ASP A 8 -27.00 -9.13 -21.93
C ASP A 8 -25.85 -10.00 -21.36
N ALA A 9 -25.27 -10.91 -22.14
CA ALA A 9 -24.17 -11.77 -21.64
C ALA A 9 -22.76 -11.19 -21.82
N ALA A 10 -22.61 -9.93 -22.28
CA ALA A 10 -21.32 -9.36 -22.66
C ALA A 10 -21.14 -7.87 -22.28
N ALA A 11 -21.86 -7.38 -21.27
CA ALA A 11 -21.34 -6.24 -20.51
C ALA A 11 -20.09 -6.76 -19.79
N GLY A 12 -18.90 -6.36 -20.24
CA GLY A 12 -17.62 -6.90 -19.77
C GLY A 12 -17.56 -6.91 -18.25
N ARG A 13 -17.46 -8.11 -17.65
CA ARG A 13 -17.36 -8.24 -16.19
C ARG A 13 -16.14 -7.44 -15.71
N ARG A 14 -16.34 -6.62 -14.68
CA ARG A 14 -15.26 -5.80 -14.11
C ARG A 14 -14.18 -6.74 -13.55
N THR A 15 -12.92 -6.35 -13.60
CA THR A 15 -11.82 -7.11 -12.99
C THR A 15 -11.09 -6.22 -12.00
N ALA A 16 -10.39 -6.83 -11.06
CA ALA A 16 -9.65 -6.11 -10.03
C ALA A 16 -8.21 -6.62 -9.92
N ALA A 17 -7.35 -5.79 -9.35
CA ALA A 17 -5.99 -6.14 -8.97
C ALA A 17 -5.83 -5.94 -7.46
N PHE A 18 -5.63 -7.05 -6.75
CA PHE A 18 -5.48 -7.12 -5.30
C PHE A 18 -3.99 -7.10 -4.94
N PHE A 19 -3.58 -6.16 -4.10
CA PHE A 19 -2.18 -6.00 -3.70
C PHE A 19 -2.04 -6.12 -2.19
N ASP A 20 -1.16 -7.01 -1.73
CA ASP A 20 -0.63 -6.87 -0.39
C ASP A 20 0.19 -5.58 -0.27
N LEU A 21 0.24 -5.03 0.95
CA LEU A 21 0.87 -3.74 1.21
C LEU A 21 2.31 -3.89 1.70
N ASP A 22 2.54 -4.71 2.73
CA ASP A 22 3.80 -4.76 3.44
C ASP A 22 4.80 -5.60 2.67
N LYS A 23 6.01 -5.09 2.39
CA LYS A 23 7.04 -5.74 1.57
C LYS A 23 6.66 -6.07 0.11
N THR A 24 5.38 -5.93 -0.24
CA THR A 24 4.85 -6.03 -1.59
C THR A 24 4.80 -4.66 -2.27
N ILE A 25 4.11 -3.68 -1.69
CA ILE A 25 4.10 -2.28 -2.18
C ILE A 25 5.11 -1.43 -1.41
N ILE A 26 5.08 -1.48 -0.08
CA ILE A 26 6.01 -0.75 0.79
C ILE A 26 7.28 -1.59 0.98
N ALA A 27 8.45 -1.02 0.79
CA ALA A 27 9.74 -1.71 0.92
C ALA A 27 10.13 -2.04 2.38
N THR A 28 9.21 -1.90 3.34
CA THR A 28 9.40 -2.14 4.78
C THR A 28 8.06 -2.51 5.40
N SER A 29 8.07 -3.24 6.52
CA SER A 29 6.82 -3.47 7.27
C SER A 29 6.30 -2.15 7.83
N SER A 30 5.04 -1.85 7.55
CA SER A 30 4.31 -0.70 8.05
C SER A 30 4.31 -0.63 9.58
N THR A 31 4.10 -1.74 10.29
CA THR A 31 4.17 -1.74 11.77
C THR A 31 5.53 -1.28 12.31
N ALA A 32 6.63 -1.64 11.64
CA ALA A 32 7.96 -1.20 12.04
C ALA A 32 8.18 0.30 11.80
N ALA A 33 7.68 0.83 10.68
CA ALA A 33 7.81 2.24 10.31
C ALA A 33 7.15 3.17 11.36
N PHE A 34 5.99 2.79 11.92
CA PHE A 34 5.22 3.66 12.81
C PHE A 34 5.50 3.50 14.31
N SER A 35 6.41 2.59 14.70
CA SER A 35 6.74 2.32 16.11
C SER A 35 7.32 3.53 16.87
N ARG A 36 8.12 4.39 16.22
CA ARG A 36 8.73 5.58 16.85
C ARG A 36 7.76 6.77 17.02
N PRO A 37 6.89 7.09 16.04
CA PRO A 37 5.94 8.18 16.21
C PRO A 37 4.86 7.92 17.27
N PHE A 38 4.37 6.67 17.41
CA PHE A 38 3.45 6.33 18.50
C PHE A 38 4.06 6.52 19.91
N LEU A 39 5.39 6.42 20.05
CA LEU A 39 6.10 6.77 21.28
C LEU A 39 6.15 8.28 21.53
N ALA A 40 6.33 9.07 20.48
CA ALA A 40 6.44 10.52 20.58
C ALA A 40 5.09 11.16 20.94
N GLY A 41 3.99 10.60 20.46
CA GLY A 41 2.62 11.03 20.78
C GLY A 41 2.10 10.61 22.17
N GLY A 42 2.91 9.95 22.99
CA GLY A 42 2.55 9.58 24.37
C GLY A 42 1.54 8.43 24.51
N LEU A 43 1.10 7.84 23.40
CA LEU A 43 0.16 6.71 23.40
C LEU A 43 0.79 5.41 23.87
N LEU A 44 2.10 5.22 23.65
CA LEU A 44 2.86 4.07 24.15
C LEU A 44 3.87 4.49 25.22
N SER A 45 3.87 3.79 26.35
CA SER A 45 5.02 3.87 27.26
C SER A 45 6.26 3.28 26.56
N ARG A 46 7.46 3.83 26.81
CA ARG A 46 8.72 3.31 26.24
C ARG A 46 8.92 1.81 26.45
N GLY A 47 8.35 1.26 27.54
CA GLY A 47 8.33 -0.17 27.83
C GLY A 47 7.30 -0.99 27.04
N ALA A 48 6.20 -0.40 26.57
CA ALA A 48 5.24 -1.07 25.69
C ALA A 48 5.81 -1.24 24.27
N VAL A 49 6.53 -0.24 23.73
CA VAL A 49 7.20 -0.39 22.42
C VAL A 49 8.36 -1.33 22.45
N LEU A 50 9.18 -1.33 23.51
CA LEU A 50 10.23 -2.35 23.66
C LEU A 50 9.63 -3.76 23.72
N ARG A 51 8.48 -3.95 24.37
CA ARG A 51 7.77 -5.24 24.39
C ARG A 51 7.18 -5.60 23.03
N ALA A 52 6.54 -4.65 22.34
CA ALA A 52 5.98 -4.87 20.99
C ALA A 52 7.07 -5.17 19.95
N ALA A 53 8.21 -4.46 20.00
CA ALA A 53 9.36 -4.71 19.14
C ALA A 53 10.04 -6.05 19.46
N TYR A 54 10.14 -6.42 20.75
CA TYR A 54 10.66 -7.72 21.17
C TYR A 54 9.73 -8.88 20.76
N ALA A 55 8.41 -8.69 20.89
CA ALA A 55 7.40 -9.61 20.39
C ALA A 55 7.48 -9.80 18.86
N HIS A 56 7.60 -8.70 18.11
CA HIS A 56 7.78 -8.73 16.66
C HIS A 56 9.10 -9.40 16.26
N PHE A 57 10.19 -9.16 17.01
CA PHE A 57 11.46 -9.84 16.83
C PHE A 57 11.34 -11.36 17.07
N LEU A 58 10.63 -11.78 18.13
CA LEU A 58 10.34 -13.20 18.37
C LEU A 58 9.47 -13.83 17.28
N PHE A 59 8.54 -13.08 16.69
CA PHE A 59 7.74 -13.51 15.53
C PHE A 59 8.61 -13.71 14.27
N LEU A 60 9.60 -12.85 14.04
CA LEU A 60 10.52 -12.97 12.90
C LEU A 60 11.56 -14.11 13.08
N VAL A 61 11.88 -14.47 14.33
CA VAL A 61 12.91 -15.46 14.67
C VAL A 61 12.32 -16.84 14.96
N GLY A 62 11.05 -16.93 15.36
CA GLY A 62 10.36 -18.18 15.65
C GLY A 62 9.51 -18.65 14.48
N SER A 63 9.65 -19.92 14.09
CA SER A 63 8.58 -20.68 13.42
C SER A 63 7.38 -20.73 14.36
N ALA A 64 6.58 -19.66 14.38
CA ALA A 64 5.57 -19.46 15.40
C ALA A 64 4.40 -20.40 15.15
N ASP A 65 4.18 -21.30 16.11
CA ASP A 65 2.98 -22.11 16.24
C ASP A 65 1.74 -21.19 16.25
N ALA A 66 0.63 -21.62 15.67
CA ALA A 66 -0.57 -20.79 15.50
C ALA A 66 -1.05 -20.20 16.85
N ASP A 67 -0.97 -20.99 17.92
CA ASP A 67 -1.33 -20.61 19.28
C ASP A 67 -0.41 -19.54 19.89
N GLN A 68 0.86 -19.48 19.49
CA GLN A 68 1.79 -18.45 19.97
C GLN A 68 1.51 -17.11 19.29
N THR A 69 1.22 -17.15 17.98
CA THR A 69 0.83 -15.97 17.20
C THR A 69 -0.48 -15.39 17.71
N GLU A 70 -1.46 -16.24 18.01
CA GLU A 70 -2.78 -15.82 18.53
C GLU A 70 -2.69 -15.18 19.93
N ARG A 71 -1.90 -15.77 20.84
CA ARG A 71 -1.64 -15.18 22.16
C ARG A 71 -0.91 -13.84 22.08
N MET A 72 0.06 -13.74 21.17
CA MET A 72 0.78 -12.49 20.95
C MET A 72 -0.13 -11.42 20.36
N ARG A 73 -0.97 -11.80 19.38
CA ARG A 73 -1.99 -10.92 18.79
C ARG A 73 -2.93 -10.37 19.86
N ALA A 74 -3.53 -11.24 20.67
CA ALA A 74 -4.40 -10.84 21.78
C ALA A 74 -3.68 -9.90 22.75
N HIS A 75 -2.41 -10.17 23.06
CA HIS A 75 -1.61 -9.29 23.91
C HIS A 75 -1.37 -7.91 23.28
N LEU A 76 -0.98 -7.86 22.00
CA LEU A 76 -0.75 -6.60 21.29
C LEU A 76 -2.02 -5.76 21.17
N SER A 77 -3.15 -6.40 20.84
CA SER A 77 -4.46 -5.75 20.78
C SER A 77 -4.91 -5.23 22.15
N SER A 78 -4.63 -5.96 23.23
CA SER A 78 -4.96 -5.49 24.58
C SER A 78 -4.23 -4.21 24.99
N MET A 79 -3.05 -3.92 24.41
CA MET A 79 -2.26 -2.72 24.73
C MET A 79 -2.87 -1.42 24.18
N VAL A 80 -3.75 -1.51 23.18
CA VAL A 80 -4.42 -0.32 22.60
C VAL A 80 -5.82 -0.10 23.17
N THR A 81 -6.27 -0.95 24.08
CA THR A 81 -7.58 -0.85 24.74
C THR A 81 -7.77 0.53 25.38
N GLY A 82 -8.90 1.15 25.08
CA GLY A 82 -9.29 2.45 25.60
C GLY A 82 -8.66 3.64 24.88
N TRP A 83 -7.79 3.45 23.88
CA TRP A 83 -7.26 4.58 23.12
C TRP A 83 -8.35 5.24 22.27
N PRO A 84 -8.36 6.58 22.18
CA PRO A 84 -9.25 7.29 21.26
C PRO A 84 -8.85 7.03 19.82
N VAL A 85 -9.80 6.62 18.98
CA VAL A 85 -9.55 6.31 17.56
C VAL A 85 -9.13 7.58 16.81
N ASP A 86 -9.79 8.71 17.08
CA ASP A 86 -9.49 10.01 16.46
C ASP A 86 -8.05 10.47 16.74
N GLN A 87 -7.56 10.27 17.97
CA GLN A 87 -6.18 10.57 18.35
C GLN A 87 -5.19 9.68 17.59
N VAL A 88 -5.49 8.39 17.44
CA VAL A 88 -4.65 7.43 16.71
C VAL A 88 -4.60 7.80 15.22
N SER A 89 -5.75 8.05 14.59
CA SER A 89 -5.83 8.49 13.20
C SER A 89 -5.06 9.80 12.97
N ALA A 90 -5.17 10.77 13.90
CA ALA A 90 -4.45 12.04 13.81
C ALA A 90 -2.92 11.84 13.85
N ILE A 91 -2.42 11.00 14.77
CA ILE A 91 -0.99 10.69 14.87
C ILE A 91 -0.49 9.96 13.63
N VAL A 92 -1.27 9.03 13.08
CA VAL A 92 -0.91 8.33 11.84
C VAL A 92 -0.86 9.31 10.66
N ALA A 93 -1.85 10.19 10.53
CA ALA A 93 -1.90 11.20 9.47
C ALA A 93 -0.72 12.18 9.56
N GLU A 94 -0.44 12.71 10.75
CA GLU A 94 0.71 13.58 11.02
C GLU A 94 2.03 12.86 10.70
N THR A 95 2.16 11.60 11.13
CA THR A 95 3.36 10.79 10.88
C THR A 95 3.60 10.56 9.39
N LEU A 96 2.56 10.23 8.63
CA LEU A 96 2.62 10.06 7.19
C LEU A 96 2.98 11.36 6.47
N HIS A 97 2.51 12.49 6.98
CA HIS A 97 2.77 13.79 6.38
C HIS A 97 4.18 14.31 6.71
N GLU A 98 4.59 14.22 7.97
CA GLU A 98 5.76 14.93 8.50
C GLU A 98 7.01 14.05 8.66
N LEU A 99 6.85 12.76 9.00
CA LEU A 99 7.96 11.95 9.52
C LEU A 99 8.37 10.79 8.60
N ILE A 100 7.43 10.24 7.81
CA ILE A 100 7.69 9.04 7.01
C ILE A 100 7.02 9.19 5.64
N ASP A 101 7.80 9.50 4.61
CA ASP A 101 7.42 9.09 3.26
C ASP A 101 7.55 7.57 3.22
N PRO A 102 6.47 6.80 3.05
CA PRO A 102 6.63 5.38 2.85
C PRO A 102 7.46 5.20 1.56
N TYR A 103 8.55 4.45 1.68
CA TYR A 103 9.29 4.02 0.50
C TYR A 103 8.50 2.87 -0.12
N VAL A 104 7.98 3.10 -1.32
CA VAL A 104 7.28 2.11 -2.11
C VAL A 104 8.18 1.62 -3.24
N TYR A 105 7.95 0.41 -3.74
CA TYR A 105 8.62 -0.04 -4.95
C TYR A 105 8.09 0.73 -6.16
N ALA A 106 8.98 1.33 -6.94
CA ALA A 106 8.59 2.05 -8.16
C ALA A 106 7.86 1.12 -9.14
N GLU A 107 8.27 -0.15 -9.16
CA GLU A 107 7.65 -1.22 -9.94
C GLU A 107 6.20 -1.49 -9.51
N ALA A 108 5.91 -1.47 -8.20
CA ALA A 108 4.55 -1.62 -7.70
C ALA A 108 3.67 -0.45 -8.14
N VAL A 109 4.18 0.78 -8.10
CA VAL A 109 3.41 1.96 -8.56
C VAL A 109 3.16 1.92 -10.06
N THR A 110 4.14 1.53 -10.86
CA THR A 110 3.95 1.31 -12.31
C THR A 110 2.87 0.26 -12.56
N LEU A 111 2.93 -0.87 -11.85
CA LEU A 111 1.97 -1.96 -12.00
C LEU A 111 0.55 -1.56 -11.61
N ILE A 112 0.39 -0.79 -10.52
CA ILE A 112 -0.89 -0.19 -10.13
C ILE A 112 -1.42 0.70 -11.27
N ALA A 113 -0.58 1.57 -11.85
CA ALA A 113 -0.99 2.43 -12.95
C ALA A 113 -1.38 1.64 -14.20
N GLU A 114 -0.68 0.56 -14.52
CA GLU A 114 -1.00 -0.34 -15.65
C GLU A 114 -2.37 -1.02 -15.48
N HIS A 115 -2.70 -1.49 -14.27
CA HIS A 115 -4.02 -2.07 -14.00
C HIS A 115 -5.15 -1.07 -14.15
N ARG A 116 -4.95 0.15 -13.68
CA ARG A 116 -5.93 1.23 -13.83
C ARG A 116 -6.10 1.64 -15.29
N ALA A 117 -5.01 1.74 -16.04
CA ALA A 117 -5.05 1.99 -17.48
C ALA A 117 -5.77 0.88 -18.25
N ALA A 118 -5.75 -0.35 -17.74
CA ALA A 118 -6.51 -1.48 -18.27
C ALA A 118 -7.98 -1.53 -17.79
N GLY A 119 -8.45 -0.51 -17.05
CA GLY A 119 -9.83 -0.43 -16.57
C GLY A 119 -10.14 -1.35 -15.39
N ARG A 120 -9.13 -1.79 -14.64
CA ARG A 120 -9.30 -2.63 -13.44
C ARG A 120 -9.31 -1.77 -12.18
N ASP A 121 -10.14 -2.16 -11.23
CA ASP A 121 -10.14 -1.56 -9.91
C ASP A 121 -8.91 -2.05 -9.13
N VAL A 122 -8.27 -1.16 -8.38
CA VAL A 122 -7.12 -1.49 -7.54
C VAL A 122 -7.57 -1.60 -6.09
N VAL A 123 -7.27 -2.73 -5.47
CA VAL A 123 -7.65 -3.03 -4.10
C VAL A 123 -6.40 -3.34 -3.28
N ILE A 124 -6.19 -2.62 -2.18
CA ILE A 124 -5.13 -2.95 -1.22
C ILE A 124 -5.66 -3.94 -0.19
N VAL A 125 -4.92 -5.01 0.11
CA VAL A 125 -5.33 -6.07 1.05
C VAL A 125 -4.20 -6.36 2.03
N SER A 126 -4.27 -5.83 3.25
CA SER A 126 -3.17 -5.88 4.22
C SER A 126 -3.62 -6.40 5.58
N ALA A 127 -2.76 -7.14 6.27
CA ALA A 127 -3.00 -7.55 7.66
C ALA A 127 -2.82 -6.40 8.68
N SER A 128 -2.32 -5.26 8.23
CA SER A 128 -2.12 -4.06 9.06
C SER A 128 -3.42 -3.32 9.34
N GLY A 129 -3.42 -2.49 10.37
CA GLY A 129 -4.60 -1.76 10.85
C GLY A 129 -5.15 -0.75 9.83
N ALA A 130 -6.47 -0.60 9.80
CA ALA A 130 -7.19 0.28 8.88
C ALA A 130 -6.67 1.72 8.89
N GLU A 131 -6.38 2.26 10.07
CA GLU A 131 -5.91 3.64 10.27
C GLU A 131 -4.60 3.92 9.54
N LEU A 132 -3.80 2.89 9.27
CA LEU A 132 -2.56 2.97 8.51
C LEU A 132 -2.78 2.63 7.03
N VAL A 133 -3.55 1.58 6.75
CA VAL A 133 -3.73 1.06 5.39
C VAL A 133 -4.54 2.03 4.54
N GLU A 134 -5.63 2.60 5.08
CA GLU A 134 -6.54 3.45 4.33
C GLU A 134 -5.87 4.73 3.80
N PRO A 135 -5.10 5.51 4.61
CA PRO A 135 -4.38 6.66 4.07
C PRO A 135 -3.38 6.30 2.98
N ILE A 136 -2.68 5.17 3.13
CA ILE A 136 -1.69 4.72 2.14
C ILE A 136 -2.37 4.26 0.85
N ALA A 137 -3.47 3.50 0.97
CA ALA A 137 -4.30 3.11 -0.15
C ALA A 137 -4.81 4.35 -0.91
N ALA A 138 -5.32 5.37 -0.19
CA ALA A 138 -5.75 6.62 -0.79
C ALA A 138 -4.62 7.37 -1.51
N MET A 139 -3.40 7.42 -0.93
CA MET A 139 -2.23 8.01 -1.58
C MET A 139 -1.83 7.27 -2.86
N LEU A 140 -1.88 5.93 -2.86
CA LEU A 140 -1.66 5.11 -4.05
C LEU A 140 -2.81 5.21 -5.07
N GLY A 141 -3.91 5.86 -4.68
CA GLY A 141 -5.13 5.98 -5.43
C GLY A 141 -5.86 4.65 -5.56
N ALA A 142 -5.75 3.72 -4.62
CA ALA A 142 -6.57 2.51 -4.64
C ALA A 142 -8.06 2.86 -4.59
N ASP A 143 -8.89 2.04 -5.25
CA ASP A 143 -10.34 2.20 -5.29
C ASP A 143 -11.00 1.61 -4.02
N GLN A 144 -10.37 0.58 -3.44
CA GLN A 144 -10.80 -0.04 -2.18
C GLN A 144 -9.61 -0.47 -1.32
N ALA A 145 -9.86 -0.68 -0.02
CA ALA A 145 -8.90 -1.26 0.91
C ALA A 145 -9.56 -2.31 1.82
N VAL A 146 -8.83 -3.39 2.08
CA VAL A 146 -9.13 -4.42 3.07
C VAL A 146 -7.99 -4.43 4.07
N SER A 147 -8.32 -4.23 5.33
CA SER A 147 -7.37 -4.08 6.43
C SER A 147 -7.90 -4.76 7.70
N THR A 148 -7.01 -4.99 8.66
CA THR A 148 -7.44 -5.43 10.00
C THR A 148 -8.18 -4.29 10.69
N ARG A 149 -9.32 -4.61 11.30
CA ARG A 149 -10.16 -3.66 12.03
C ARG A 149 -10.28 -4.07 13.48
N MET A 150 -9.98 -3.13 14.36
CA MET A 150 -10.25 -3.25 15.79
C MET A 150 -11.72 -2.95 16.06
N GLU A 151 -12.32 -3.60 17.05
CA GLU A 151 -13.64 -3.22 17.55
C GLU A 151 -13.56 -1.87 18.26
N VAL A 152 -14.55 -1.01 18.01
CA VAL A 152 -14.63 0.35 18.53
C VAL A 152 -15.99 0.57 19.20
N VAL A 153 -15.97 1.07 20.43
CA VAL A 153 -17.16 1.49 21.18
C VAL A 153 -16.92 2.88 21.73
N ASP A 154 -17.89 3.79 21.55
CA ASP A 154 -17.81 5.19 22.00
C ASP A 154 -16.52 5.91 21.55
N GLY A 155 -16.08 5.64 20.32
CA GLY A 155 -14.88 6.23 19.73
C GLY A 155 -13.55 5.72 20.30
N ARG A 156 -13.55 4.60 21.02
CA ARG A 156 -12.36 3.98 21.63
C ARG A 156 -12.22 2.52 21.26
N TYR A 157 -10.98 2.03 21.13
CA TYR A 157 -10.73 0.61 20.91
C TYR A 157 -11.12 -0.21 22.14
N THR A 158 -11.81 -1.33 21.92
CA THR A 158 -12.16 -2.27 23.01
C THR A 158 -11.01 -3.20 23.35
N GLY A 159 -10.02 -3.32 22.46
CA GLY A 159 -8.94 -4.30 22.55
C GLY A 159 -9.25 -5.59 21.79
N GLU A 160 -10.47 -5.75 21.27
CA GLU A 160 -10.86 -6.89 20.44
C GLU A 160 -10.68 -6.57 18.94
N ILE A 161 -10.51 -7.63 18.13
CA ILE A 161 -10.42 -7.52 16.67
C ILE A 161 -11.77 -7.87 16.06
N ASP A 162 -12.40 -6.92 15.36
CA ASP A 162 -13.62 -7.14 14.57
C ASP A 162 -13.33 -7.99 13.33
N PHE A 163 -12.25 -7.65 12.62
CA PHE A 163 -11.85 -8.36 11.41
C PHE A 163 -10.33 -8.43 11.29
N TYR A 164 -9.81 -9.63 11.09
CA TYR A 164 -8.37 -9.85 10.92
C TYR A 164 -8.03 -10.24 9.49
N ALA A 165 -7.38 -9.34 8.74
CA ALA A 165 -7.07 -9.50 7.32
C ALA A 165 -5.80 -10.35 7.09
N TYR A 166 -5.83 -11.61 7.51
CA TYR A 166 -4.70 -12.53 7.44
C TYR A 166 -5.12 -13.91 6.91
N GLY A 167 -4.27 -14.52 6.08
CA GLY A 167 -4.51 -15.89 5.61
C GLY A 167 -5.78 -16.01 4.79
N GLU A 168 -6.61 -17.00 5.13
CA GLU A 168 -7.89 -17.26 4.46
C GLU A 168 -8.85 -16.07 4.54
N ASN A 169 -8.80 -15.27 5.62
CA ASN A 169 -9.67 -14.10 5.77
C ASN A 169 -9.42 -13.05 4.67
N LYS A 170 -8.18 -12.93 4.16
CA LYS A 170 -7.91 -12.08 2.99
C LYS A 170 -8.61 -12.62 1.74
N ALA A 171 -8.54 -13.94 1.51
CA ALA A 171 -9.17 -14.58 0.38
C ALA A 171 -10.70 -14.49 0.45
N GLU A 172 -11.30 -14.67 1.63
CA GLU A 172 -12.73 -14.45 1.87
C GLU A 172 -13.13 -13.01 1.61
N ALA A 173 -12.35 -12.03 2.09
CA ALA A 173 -12.62 -10.63 1.82
C ALA A 173 -12.55 -10.30 0.32
N VAL A 174 -11.59 -10.86 -0.42
CA VAL A 174 -11.50 -10.75 -1.88
C VAL A 174 -12.73 -11.33 -2.56
N ARG A 175 -13.16 -12.54 -2.18
CA ARG A 175 -14.37 -13.18 -2.73
C ARG A 175 -15.64 -12.36 -2.42
N ARG A 176 -15.75 -11.82 -1.21
CA ARG A 176 -16.87 -10.96 -0.82
C ARG A 176 -16.89 -9.67 -1.64
N LEU A 177 -15.75 -8.97 -1.76
CA LEU A 177 -15.63 -7.77 -2.58
C LEU A 177 -16.00 -8.04 -4.04
N ALA A 178 -15.56 -9.18 -4.59
CA ALA A 178 -15.91 -9.59 -5.94
C ALA A 178 -17.41 -9.80 -6.12
N ALA A 179 -18.09 -10.44 -5.16
CA ALA A 179 -19.54 -10.58 -5.17
C ALA A 179 -20.27 -9.23 -5.09
N GLU A 180 -19.78 -8.31 -4.25
CA GLU A 180 -20.39 -6.99 -4.05
C GLU A 180 -20.22 -6.07 -5.27
N HIS A 181 -19.05 -6.09 -5.92
CA HIS A 181 -18.70 -5.16 -7.00
C HIS A 181 -18.80 -5.79 -8.40
N GLY A 182 -19.16 -7.07 -8.48
CA GLY A 182 -19.27 -7.83 -9.72
C GLY A 182 -17.92 -8.10 -10.39
N TYR A 183 -16.87 -8.34 -9.60
CA TYR A 183 -15.55 -8.66 -10.15
C TYR A 183 -15.50 -10.11 -10.66
N ASP A 184 -14.97 -10.29 -11.85
CA ASP A 184 -14.56 -11.59 -12.39
C ASP A 184 -13.18 -11.96 -11.82
N LEU A 185 -13.17 -12.88 -10.86
CA LEU A 185 -11.94 -13.31 -10.21
C LEU A 185 -11.01 -14.09 -11.15
N ASP A 186 -11.55 -14.81 -12.14
CA ASP A 186 -10.74 -15.54 -13.12
C ASP A 186 -9.95 -14.58 -14.03
N GLY A 187 -10.48 -13.38 -14.27
CA GLY A 187 -9.79 -12.29 -14.98
C GLY A 187 -9.03 -11.32 -14.06
N SER A 188 -9.02 -11.56 -12.75
CA SER A 188 -8.43 -10.67 -11.75
C SER A 188 -7.02 -11.10 -11.34
N TYR A 189 -6.32 -10.21 -10.64
CA TYR A 189 -4.90 -10.33 -10.32
C TYR A 189 -4.66 -10.22 -8.82
N ALA A 190 -3.65 -10.92 -8.30
CA ALA A 190 -3.25 -10.81 -6.91
C ALA A 190 -1.72 -10.81 -6.77
N TYR A 191 -1.19 -9.97 -5.88
CA TYR A 191 0.23 -9.77 -5.65
C TYR A 191 0.57 -9.84 -4.16
N SER A 192 1.52 -10.68 -3.77
CA SER A 192 2.01 -10.76 -2.37
C SER A 192 3.43 -11.34 -2.27
N ASP A 193 4.18 -10.94 -1.24
CA ASP A 193 5.49 -11.50 -0.89
C ASP A 193 5.42 -12.65 0.13
N SER A 194 4.25 -12.88 0.73
CA SER A 194 4.09 -13.79 1.86
C SER A 194 3.35 -15.08 1.49
N ILE A 195 3.86 -16.21 2.00
CA ILE A 195 3.19 -17.52 1.91
C ILE A 195 1.83 -17.53 2.61
N THR A 196 1.62 -16.65 3.59
CA THR A 196 0.34 -16.52 4.30
C THR A 196 -0.78 -16.11 3.36
N ASP A 197 -0.45 -15.41 2.27
CA ASP A 197 -1.42 -14.90 1.30
C ASP A 197 -1.64 -15.89 0.15
N ALA A 198 -1.08 -17.11 0.22
CA ALA A 198 -1.34 -18.16 -0.75
C ALA A 198 -2.83 -18.40 -1.05
N PRO A 199 -3.76 -18.36 -0.06
CA PRO A 199 -5.18 -18.45 -0.36
C PRO A 199 -5.70 -17.30 -1.22
N MET A 200 -5.21 -16.07 -1.01
CA MET A 200 -5.58 -14.90 -1.81
C MET A 200 -5.04 -15.02 -3.24
N LEU A 201 -3.77 -15.44 -3.38
CA LEU A 201 -3.15 -15.68 -4.69
C LEU A 201 -3.87 -16.78 -5.47
N SER A 202 -4.41 -17.79 -4.77
CA SER A 202 -5.20 -18.88 -5.37
C SER A 202 -6.62 -18.49 -5.74
N ALA A 203 -7.16 -17.40 -5.15
CA ALA A 203 -8.54 -16.99 -5.33
C ALA A 203 -8.80 -16.25 -6.65
N VAL A 204 -7.75 -15.94 -7.40
CA VAL A 204 -7.80 -15.21 -8.68
C VAL A 204 -7.16 -16.02 -9.80
N GLY A 205 -7.50 -15.72 -11.05
CA GLY A 205 -6.88 -16.39 -12.20
C GLY A 205 -5.43 -15.99 -12.47
N HIS A 206 -4.96 -14.86 -11.92
CA HIS A 206 -3.61 -14.35 -12.14
C HIS A 206 -2.88 -14.00 -10.83
N GLY A 207 -2.38 -15.02 -10.13
CA GLY A 207 -1.54 -14.86 -8.94
C GLY A 207 -0.07 -14.57 -9.27
N PHE A 208 0.54 -13.65 -8.50
CA PHE A 208 1.95 -13.28 -8.61
C PHE A 208 2.64 -13.20 -7.24
N ALA A 209 3.72 -13.95 -7.09
CA ALA A 209 4.60 -13.87 -5.94
C ALA A 209 5.65 -12.76 -6.14
N VAL A 210 5.69 -11.78 -5.25
CA VAL A 210 6.60 -10.63 -5.31
C VAL A 210 7.77 -10.84 -4.36
N ASN A 211 9.01 -10.75 -4.84
CA ASN A 211 10.20 -10.98 -4.01
C ASN A 211 10.14 -12.23 -3.09
N PRO A 212 9.65 -13.39 -3.57
CA PRO A 212 9.28 -14.49 -2.69
C PRO A 212 10.49 -15.11 -1.98
N ASP A 213 10.25 -15.58 -0.76
CA ASP A 213 11.16 -16.48 -0.07
C ASP A 213 11.22 -17.87 -0.76
N ARG A 214 11.96 -18.83 -0.19
CA ARG A 214 12.09 -20.16 -0.80
C ARG A 214 10.76 -20.93 -0.82
N THR A 215 9.94 -20.77 0.21
CA THR A 215 8.67 -21.49 0.38
C THR A 215 7.63 -20.99 -0.62
N LEU A 216 7.42 -19.67 -0.67
CA LEU A 216 6.49 -19.05 -1.61
C LEU A 216 6.95 -19.25 -3.06
N ARG A 217 8.25 -19.18 -3.35
CA ARG A 217 8.76 -19.44 -4.70
C ARG A 217 8.47 -20.86 -5.17
N ARG A 218 8.58 -21.84 -4.27
CA ARG A 218 8.22 -23.24 -4.58
C ARG A 218 6.73 -23.36 -4.84
N LEU A 219 5.88 -22.80 -3.97
CA LEU A 219 4.43 -22.85 -4.16
C LEU A 219 4.00 -22.14 -5.44
N ALA A 220 4.61 -21.00 -5.77
CA ALA A 220 4.35 -20.30 -7.02
C ALA A 220 4.63 -21.17 -8.25
N ALA A 221 5.73 -21.95 -8.23
CA ALA A 221 6.02 -22.89 -9.32
C ALA A 221 5.02 -24.05 -9.38
N GLU A 222 4.57 -24.56 -8.23
CA GLU A 222 3.57 -25.64 -8.14
C GLU A 222 2.18 -25.19 -8.63
N GLN A 223 1.79 -23.94 -8.32
CA GLN A 223 0.49 -23.35 -8.68
C GLN A 223 0.49 -22.61 -10.04
N GLY A 224 1.66 -22.50 -10.69
CA GLY A 224 1.80 -21.76 -11.94
C GLY A 224 1.70 -20.23 -11.81
N TRP A 225 1.94 -19.68 -10.62
CA TRP A 225 1.94 -18.24 -10.38
C TRP A 225 3.17 -17.56 -11.00
N GLY A 226 2.98 -16.32 -11.44
CA GLY A 226 4.08 -15.47 -11.86
C GLY A 226 5.00 -15.11 -10.69
N VAL A 227 6.27 -14.83 -10.97
CA VAL A 227 7.21 -14.34 -9.96
C VAL A 227 7.76 -12.99 -10.41
N LEU A 228 7.65 -11.99 -9.55
CA LEU A 228 8.15 -10.63 -9.79
C LEU A 228 9.29 -10.30 -8.83
N THR A 229 10.24 -9.50 -9.31
CA THR A 229 11.33 -8.96 -8.50
C THR A 229 11.22 -7.44 -8.47
N PHE A 230 11.00 -6.86 -7.30
CA PHE A 230 10.99 -5.41 -7.10
C PHE A 230 12.23 -4.99 -6.31
N ASN A 231 12.98 -4.02 -6.81
CA ASN A 231 14.26 -3.63 -6.21
C ASN A 231 14.53 -2.12 -6.19
N ARG A 232 13.60 -1.27 -6.67
CA ARG A 232 13.75 0.19 -6.67
C ARG A 232 12.84 0.87 -5.63
N PRO A 233 13.25 0.95 -4.35
CA PRO A 233 12.50 1.69 -3.35
C PRO A 233 12.59 3.19 -3.64
N VAL A 234 11.43 3.85 -3.66
CA VAL A 234 11.28 5.28 -3.91
C VAL A 234 10.27 5.88 -2.93
N ALA A 235 10.54 7.10 -2.51
CA ALA A 235 9.64 7.95 -1.76
C ALA A 235 8.25 8.06 -2.44
N LEU A 236 7.16 7.63 -1.79
CA LEU A 236 5.81 7.62 -2.37
C LEU A 236 5.40 8.99 -2.91
N ARG A 237 5.61 10.07 -2.14
CA ARG A 237 5.26 11.43 -2.60
C ARG A 237 6.06 11.88 -3.82
N ARG A 238 7.29 11.37 -4.00
CA ARG A 238 8.10 11.64 -5.20
C ARG A 238 7.52 10.96 -6.44
N VAL A 239 6.88 9.80 -6.27
CA VAL A 239 6.22 9.09 -7.37
C VAL A 239 4.89 9.75 -7.73
N LEU A 240 4.12 10.18 -6.74
CA LEU A 240 2.83 10.84 -6.93
C LEU A 240 2.94 12.27 -7.44
N SER A 241 4.05 12.94 -7.11
CA SER A 241 4.42 14.26 -7.65
C SER A 241 5.67 14.13 -8.52
N PRO A 242 5.60 13.53 -9.72
CA PRO A 242 6.66 13.67 -10.69
C PRO A 242 6.64 15.15 -11.08
N ARG A 243 7.42 15.98 -10.37
CA ARG A 243 7.65 17.36 -10.79
C ARG A 243 8.01 17.26 -12.26
N ALA A 244 7.18 17.88 -13.09
CA ALA A 244 7.53 18.21 -14.44
C ALA A 244 8.85 18.95 -14.36
N SER A 245 9.95 18.24 -14.56
CA SER A 245 11.23 18.83 -14.94
C SER A 245 11.07 19.34 -16.36
N VAL A 246 10.14 20.28 -16.57
CA VAL A 246 10.30 21.28 -17.60
C VAL A 246 11.52 22.05 -17.15
N ALA A 247 12.58 21.84 -17.89
CA ALA A 247 13.83 22.54 -17.76
C ALA A 247 13.58 24.03 -17.47
N THR A 248 13.87 24.48 -16.24
CA THR A 248 14.31 25.86 -16.02
C THR A 248 15.77 25.97 -16.51
N GLY A 249 15.98 25.56 -17.76
CA GLY A 249 17.21 25.69 -18.50
C GLY A 249 17.08 26.90 -19.42
N VAL A 250 17.74 27.99 -19.03
CA VAL A 250 18.15 29.10 -19.90
C VAL A 250 17.01 29.93 -20.53
N ALA A 251 16.56 30.95 -19.79
CA ALA A 251 15.99 32.16 -20.38
C ALA A 251 16.54 33.42 -19.66
N ALA A 252 17.86 33.52 -19.53
CA ALA A 252 18.52 34.75 -19.07
C ALA A 252 19.88 34.93 -19.74
N LEU A 253 19.94 34.96 -21.08
CA LEU A 253 21.19 35.35 -21.77
C LEU A 253 21.03 36.13 -23.09
N VAL A 254 19.89 36.79 -23.35
CA VAL A 254 19.79 37.75 -24.46
C VAL A 254 19.13 39.02 -23.98
N GLY A 255 19.92 39.97 -23.46
CA GLY A 255 19.37 41.26 -23.06
C GLY A 255 20.38 42.34 -22.63
N THR A 256 21.63 41.99 -22.32
CA THR A 256 22.62 43.00 -21.84
C THR A 256 23.76 43.28 -22.84
N GLY A 257 24.07 42.36 -23.76
CA GLY A 257 25.12 42.56 -24.78
C GLY A 257 24.71 43.53 -25.91
N ALA A 258 23.48 43.44 -26.41
CA ALA A 258 23.00 44.28 -27.52
C ALA A 258 22.82 45.76 -27.12
N ALA A 259 22.39 46.02 -25.87
CA ALA A 259 22.21 47.38 -25.37
C ALA A 259 23.53 48.15 -25.22
N ILE A 260 24.62 47.48 -24.84
CA ILE A 260 25.94 48.12 -24.68
C ILE A 260 26.58 48.45 -26.04
N VAL A 261 26.37 47.60 -27.06
CA VAL A 261 26.88 47.84 -28.42
C VAL A 261 26.12 48.98 -29.11
N VAL A 262 24.79 49.02 -28.99
CA VAL A 262 23.97 50.12 -29.55
C VAL A 262 24.26 51.45 -28.85
N TRP A 263 24.41 51.47 -27.51
CA TRP A 263 24.76 52.68 -26.78
C TRP A 263 26.16 53.22 -27.13
N ARG A 264 27.16 52.34 -27.32
CA ARG A 264 28.51 52.76 -27.75
C ARG A 264 28.56 53.26 -29.19
N LEU A 265 27.72 52.73 -30.09
CA LEU A 265 27.65 53.18 -31.47
C LEU A 265 26.92 54.52 -31.62
N LEU A 266 25.90 54.78 -30.79
CA LEU A 266 25.18 56.05 -30.79
C LEU A 266 25.99 57.21 -30.20
N ARG A 267 26.86 56.96 -29.20
CA ARG A 267 27.72 58.00 -28.60
C ARG A 267 28.92 58.43 -29.47
N ARG A 268 29.28 57.67 -30.51
CA ARG A 268 30.39 58.01 -31.42
C ARG A 268 29.97 58.87 -32.62
N ARG A 269 28.69 59.23 -32.75
CA ARG A 269 28.17 60.07 -33.85
C ARG A 269 27.78 61.49 -33.44
N SER A 270 28.17 61.92 -32.23
CA SER A 270 27.76 63.22 -31.66
C SER A 270 28.91 64.10 -31.16
N VAL A 271 30.14 63.85 -31.64
CA VAL A 271 31.30 64.75 -31.46
C VAL A 271 31.98 64.91 -32.80
#